data_AF-A0A2L2M208-F1
#
_entry.id   AF-A0A2L2M208-F1
#
_cell.length_a   1.000
_cell.length_b   1.000
_cell.length_c   1.000
_cell.angle_alpha   90.00
_cell.angle_beta   90.00
_cell.angle_gamma   90.00
#
_symmetry.space_group_name_H-M   'P 1'
#
loop_
_entity.id
_entity.type
_entity.pdbx_description
1 polymer ?
#
loop_
_entity_poly.entity_id
_entity_poly.type
_entity_poly.pdbx_seq_one_letter_code
_entity_poly.pdbx_strand_id
1 'polypeptide(L)'
;MNMMVNHEKQTPFIEVELNGKVQLGVNARDLHKMLEVKTDFSDWIKRRIKQCGFEENFDYTLVLKKEEQVSGAKYLNEYIISVDMTKHLGMMERNKKGHEIRKYYIEQEELARHLKDGLQVRIGKLSAQVELITQCLSEAGRFLSVNGKQTKPAMLKELDELIKEAQPSLDFKDDE
;
A
#
# COMPACT_ATOMS: atom_id res chain seq x y z
N MET A 1 -4.03 -6.53 -26.05
CA MET A 1 -5.38 -6.06 -26.41
C MET A 1 -5.88 -5.28 -25.20
N ASN A 2 -5.63 -3.97 -25.16
CA ASN A 2 -5.95 -3.14 -23.99
C ASN A 2 -7.42 -2.74 -24.08
N MET A 3 -8.22 -3.19 -23.11
CA MET A 3 -9.61 -2.82 -22.98
C MET A 3 -9.66 -1.37 -22.49
N MET A 4 -9.83 -0.43 -23.42
CA MET A 4 -10.20 0.95 -23.10
C MET A 4 -11.57 0.91 -22.42
N VAL A 5 -11.57 1.01 -21.08
CA VAL A 5 -12.80 1.19 -20.31
C VAL A 5 -13.21 2.66 -20.49
N ASN A 6 -14.26 2.92 -21.26
CA ASN A 6 -14.86 4.26 -21.40
C ASN A 6 -15.28 4.79 -20.01
N HIS A 7 -14.62 5.84 -19.53
CA HIS A 7 -14.92 6.51 -18.25
C HIS A 7 -15.92 7.68 -18.46
N GLU A 8 -17.08 7.41 -19.05
CA GLU A 8 -18.17 8.40 -19.17
C GLU A 8 -19.42 8.00 -18.37
N LYS A 9 -19.22 7.52 -17.14
CA LYS A 9 -20.28 7.45 -16.14
C LYS A 9 -19.80 8.16 -14.88
N GLN A 10 -20.59 9.14 -14.45
CA GLN A 10 -20.53 9.75 -13.13
C GLN A 10 -20.16 8.68 -12.10
N THR A 11 -19.09 8.91 -11.33
CA THR A 11 -18.59 7.94 -10.35
C THR A 11 -19.76 7.52 -9.45
N PRO A 12 -20.03 6.21 -9.26
CA PRO A 12 -21.18 5.72 -8.51
C PRO A 12 -21.04 5.93 -6.99
N PHE A 13 -20.05 6.73 -6.59
CA PHE A 13 -19.67 6.97 -5.21
C PHE A 13 -20.15 8.34 -4.78
N ILE A 14 -20.66 8.40 -3.56
CA ILE A 14 -21.04 9.63 -2.87
C ILE A 14 -20.30 9.69 -1.53
N GLU A 15 -20.04 10.88 -1.01
CA GLU A 15 -19.52 11.02 0.34
C GLU A 15 -20.63 10.76 1.36
N VAL A 16 -20.31 9.97 2.38
CA VAL A 16 -21.22 9.65 3.48
C VAL A 16 -20.44 9.56 4.79
N GLU A 17 -21.02 10.02 5.89
CA GLU A 17 -20.48 9.78 7.22
C GLU A 17 -21.04 8.46 7.77
N LEU A 18 -20.17 7.48 7.94
CA LEU A 18 -20.49 6.17 8.51
C LEU A 18 -19.36 5.77 9.47
N ASN A 19 -19.70 5.17 10.60
CA ASN A 19 -18.75 4.79 11.65
C ASN A 19 -17.89 5.99 12.14
N GLY A 20 -18.51 7.17 12.23
CA GLY A 20 -17.85 8.42 12.66
C GLY A 20 -16.76 8.92 11.69
N LYS A 21 -16.77 8.47 10.43
CA LYS A 21 -15.79 8.85 9.42
C LYS A 21 -16.48 9.17 8.10
N VAL A 22 -16.07 10.27 7.48
CA VAL A 22 -16.44 10.56 6.09
C VAL A 22 -15.72 9.56 5.18
N GLN A 23 -16.48 8.81 4.41
CA GLN A 23 -16.00 7.78 3.49
C GLN A 23 -16.87 7.73 2.24
N LEU A 24 -16.44 6.92 1.27
CA LEU A 24 -17.25 6.68 0.07
C LEU A 24 -18.40 5.72 0.39
N GLY A 25 -19.58 6.08 -0.09
CA GLY A 25 -20.79 5.27 -0.07
C GLY A 25 -21.35 5.06 -1.47
N VAL A 26 -22.28 4.12 -1.58
CA VAL A 26 -22.95 3.74 -2.82
C VAL A 26 -24.45 3.76 -2.59
N ASN A 27 -25.22 4.19 -3.59
CA ASN A 27 -26.68 4.06 -3.54
C ASN A 27 -27.08 2.58 -3.72
N ALA A 28 -27.76 2.01 -2.72
CA ALA A 28 -28.13 0.59 -2.75
C ALA A 28 -29.09 0.23 -3.90
N ARG A 29 -29.90 1.18 -4.41
CA ARG A 29 -30.79 0.93 -5.57
C ARG A 29 -29.99 0.76 -6.84
N ASP A 30 -28.90 1.52 -7.00
CA ASP A 30 -28.04 1.40 -8.17
C ASP A 30 -27.27 0.08 -8.13
N LEU A 31 -26.80 -0.33 -6.94
CA LEU A 31 -26.25 -1.67 -6.74
C LEU A 31 -27.27 -2.76 -7.09
N HIS A 32 -28.50 -2.68 -6.59
CA HIS A 32 -29.56 -3.66 -6.86
C HIS A 32 -29.83 -3.83 -8.36
N LYS A 33 -29.92 -2.72 -9.09
CA LYS A 33 -30.06 -2.71 -10.56
C LYS A 33 -28.84 -3.35 -11.24
N MET A 34 -27.63 -2.96 -10.84
CA MET A 34 -26.38 -3.49 -11.41
C MET A 34 -26.24 -5.00 -11.19
N LEU A 35 -26.71 -5.50 -10.05
CA LEU A 35 -26.68 -6.92 -9.71
C LEU A 35 -27.80 -7.73 -10.40
N GLU A 36 -28.72 -7.08 -11.13
CA GLU A 36 -29.84 -7.74 -11.83
C GLU A 36 -30.69 -8.62 -10.89
N VAL A 37 -30.89 -8.16 -9.65
CA VAL A 37 -31.67 -8.89 -8.65
C VAL A 37 -33.15 -8.81 -8.99
N LYS A 38 -33.82 -9.97 -9.05
CA LYS A 38 -35.24 -10.07 -9.43
C LYS A 38 -36.22 -9.70 -8.31
N THR A 39 -35.84 -9.88 -7.05
CA THR A 39 -36.67 -9.50 -5.90
C THR A 39 -36.81 -7.98 -5.83
N ASP A 40 -37.96 -7.46 -5.43
CA ASP A 40 -38.13 -6.03 -5.20
C ASP A 40 -37.05 -5.50 -4.25
N PHE A 41 -36.59 -4.27 -4.52
CA PHE A 41 -35.52 -3.64 -3.76
C PHE A 41 -35.80 -3.63 -2.25
N SER A 42 -37.02 -3.31 -1.85
CA SER A 42 -37.40 -3.10 -0.44
C SER A 42 -37.28 -4.40 0.36
N ASP A 43 -37.71 -5.51 -0.23
CA ASP A 43 -37.62 -6.84 0.38
C ASP A 43 -36.18 -7.35 0.34
N TRP A 44 -35.48 -7.12 -0.77
CA TRP A 44 -34.10 -7.54 -0.94
C TRP A 44 -33.18 -6.88 0.10
N ILE A 45 -33.22 -5.55 0.23
CA ILE A 45 -32.29 -4.83 1.11
C ILE A 45 -32.54 -5.16 2.59
N LYS A 46 -33.81 -5.20 3.02
CA LYS A 46 -34.16 -5.58 4.40
C LYS A 46 -33.71 -7.00 4.73
N ARG A 47 -33.92 -7.94 3.80
CA ARG A 47 -33.46 -9.31 3.95
C ARG A 47 -31.95 -9.38 4.07
N ARG A 48 -31.21 -8.66 3.22
CA ARG A 48 -29.74 -8.68 3.22
C ARG A 48 -29.14 -8.02 4.46
N ILE A 49 -29.67 -6.89 4.90
CA ILE A 49 -29.31 -6.25 6.17
C ILE A 49 -29.43 -7.26 7.32
N LYS A 50 -30.58 -7.92 7.43
CA LYS A 50 -30.80 -8.92 8.48
C LYS A 50 -29.90 -10.16 8.36
N GLN A 51 -29.69 -10.66 7.15
CA GLN A 51 -28.89 -11.88 6.92
C GLN A 51 -27.40 -11.68 7.18
N CYS A 52 -26.87 -10.52 6.81
CA CYS A 52 -25.45 -10.19 6.95
C CYS A 52 -25.12 -9.51 8.28
N GLY A 53 -26.14 -9.11 9.06
CA GLY A 53 -25.95 -8.40 10.32
C GLY A 53 -25.40 -6.99 10.13
N PHE A 54 -25.79 -6.31 9.05
CA PHE A 54 -25.36 -4.93 8.79
C PHE A 54 -26.00 -3.95 9.78
N GLU A 55 -25.22 -2.98 10.23
CA GLU A 55 -25.62 -2.03 11.26
C GLU A 55 -25.85 -0.62 10.69
N GLU A 56 -26.92 0.05 11.11
CA GLU A 56 -27.21 1.43 10.73
C GLU A 56 -26.20 2.39 11.38
N ASN A 57 -25.80 3.43 10.64
CA ASN A 57 -24.70 4.35 10.95
C ASN A 57 -23.30 3.73 10.95
N PHE A 58 -23.17 2.43 10.68
CA PHE A 58 -21.87 1.76 10.52
C PHE A 58 -21.70 1.27 9.07
N ASP A 59 -22.61 0.43 8.59
CA ASP A 59 -22.59 -0.13 7.24
C ASP A 59 -23.46 0.66 6.27
N TYR A 60 -24.52 1.30 6.77
CA TYR A 60 -25.44 2.05 5.94
C TYR A 60 -26.12 3.18 6.69
N THR A 61 -26.69 4.13 5.96
CA THR A 61 -27.60 5.15 6.46
C THR A 61 -28.89 5.19 5.63
N LEU A 62 -30.01 5.51 6.28
CA LEU A 62 -31.32 5.57 5.65
C LEU A 62 -31.66 7.00 5.24
N VAL A 63 -32.01 7.19 3.97
CA VAL A 63 -32.41 8.47 3.42
C VAL A 63 -33.89 8.40 3.04
N LEU A 64 -34.70 9.23 3.68
CA LEU A 64 -36.12 9.33 3.34
C LEU A 64 -36.31 10.26 2.14
N LYS A 65 -36.71 9.69 1.00
CA LYS A 65 -37.01 10.46 -0.20
C LYS A 65 -38.52 10.72 -0.29
N LYS A 66 -38.90 11.99 -0.37
CA LYS A 66 -40.28 12.41 -0.64
C LYS A 66 -40.49 12.56 -2.14
N GLU A 67 -41.47 11.87 -2.70
CA GLU A 67 -41.93 12.03 -4.08
C GLU A 67 -43.36 12.56 -4.08
N GLU A 68 -43.58 13.67 -4.79
CA GLU A 68 -44.91 14.26 -4.93
C GLU A 68 -45.67 13.59 -6.08
N GLN A 69 -46.90 13.18 -5.81
CA GLN A 69 -47.79 12.54 -6.77
C GLN A 69 -49.16 13.25 -6.76
N VAL A 70 -49.93 13.06 -7.83
CA VAL A 70 -51.28 13.64 -7.97
C VAL A 70 -52.22 13.19 -6.84
N SER A 71 -52.02 11.98 -6.29
CA SER A 71 -52.79 11.42 -5.18
C SER A 71 -52.22 11.69 -3.78
N GLY A 72 -51.15 12.48 -3.66
CA GLY A 72 -50.48 12.80 -2.39
C GLY A 72 -48.96 12.61 -2.40
N ALA A 73 -48.33 12.66 -1.23
CA ALA A 73 -46.88 12.44 -1.10
C ALA A 73 -46.57 10.97 -0.80
N LYS A 74 -45.61 10.40 -1.54
CA LYS A 74 -45.06 9.05 -1.29
C LYS A 74 -43.68 9.19 -0.67
N TYR A 75 -43.44 8.48 0.43
CA TYR A 75 -42.13 8.40 1.06
C TYR A 75 -41.46 7.08 0.69
N LEU A 76 -40.23 7.15 0.19
CA LEU A 76 -39.40 6.00 -0.17
C LEU A 76 -38.17 5.96 0.73
N ASN A 77 -37.88 4.79 1.27
CA ASN A 77 -36.62 4.56 1.96
C ASN A 77 -35.53 4.27 0.91
N GLU A 78 -34.51 5.09 0.90
CA GLU A 78 -33.26 4.86 0.17
C GLU A 78 -32.15 4.54 1.18
N TYR A 79 -31.14 3.82 0.71
CA TYR A 79 -30.02 3.38 1.55
C TYR A 79 -28.74 3.81 0.87
N ILE A 80 -27.91 4.53 1.61
CA ILE A 80 -26.53 4.75 1.24
C ILE A 80 -25.70 3.76 2.05
N ILE A 81 -25.00 2.89 1.34
CA ILE A 81 -24.26 1.77 1.91
C ILE A 81 -22.77 2.01 1.78
N SER A 82 -21.98 1.51 2.72
CA SER A 82 -20.52 1.56 2.65
C SER A 82 -20.02 0.77 1.44
N VAL A 83 -18.82 1.10 0.97
CA VAL A 83 -18.15 0.33 -0.08
C VAL A 83 -17.95 -1.13 0.34
N ASP A 84 -17.70 -1.40 1.61
CA ASP A 84 -17.50 -2.77 2.10
C ASP A 84 -18.82 -3.57 2.16
N MET A 85 -19.91 -2.95 2.60
CA MET A 85 -21.25 -3.55 2.48
C MET A 85 -21.58 -3.84 1.00
N THR A 86 -21.25 -2.93 0.09
CA THR A 86 -21.45 -3.11 -1.35
C THR A 86 -20.71 -4.34 -1.89
N LYS A 87 -19.43 -4.50 -1.52
CA LYS A 87 -18.62 -5.69 -1.89
C LYS A 87 -19.26 -6.97 -1.39
N HIS A 88 -19.63 -6.98 -0.11
CA HIS A 88 -20.23 -8.14 0.53
C HIS A 88 -21.54 -8.53 -0.17
N LEU A 89 -22.43 -7.57 -0.41
CA LEU A 89 -23.68 -7.80 -1.15
C LEU A 89 -23.42 -8.34 -2.55
N GLY A 90 -22.48 -7.76 -3.30
CA GLY A 90 -22.12 -8.23 -4.63
C GLY A 90 -21.63 -9.68 -4.64
N MET A 91 -20.77 -10.06 -3.69
CA MET A 91 -20.26 -11.43 -3.57
C MET A 91 -21.30 -12.45 -3.10
N MET A 92 -22.33 -12.00 -2.37
CA MET A 92 -23.41 -12.84 -1.85
C MET A 92 -24.45 -13.21 -2.91
N GLU A 93 -24.58 -12.42 -3.97
CA GLU A 93 -25.56 -12.69 -5.01
C GLU A 93 -25.16 -13.91 -5.85
N ARG A 94 -26.05 -14.90 -5.89
CA ARG A 94 -25.87 -16.16 -6.62
C ARG A 94 -26.26 -16.01 -8.08
N ASN A 95 -25.67 -15.04 -8.77
CA ASN A 95 -25.94 -14.75 -10.18
C ASN A 95 -24.64 -14.44 -10.94
N LYS A 96 -24.75 -14.21 -12.26
CA LYS A 96 -23.58 -13.94 -13.13
C LYS A 96 -22.79 -12.72 -12.66
N LYS A 97 -23.49 -11.63 -12.29
CA LYS A 97 -22.89 -10.39 -11.80
C LYS A 97 -22.13 -10.59 -10.49
N GLY A 98 -22.71 -11.32 -9.54
CA GLY A 98 -22.02 -11.66 -8.29
C GLY A 98 -20.79 -12.53 -8.50
N HIS A 99 -20.83 -13.46 -9.46
CA HIS A 99 -19.67 -14.26 -9.84
C HIS A 99 -18.55 -13.41 -10.47
N GLU A 100 -18.89 -12.49 -11.39
CA GLU A 100 -17.96 -11.54 -11.99
C GLU A 100 -17.28 -10.67 -10.92
N ILE A 101 -18.07 -10.12 -10.00
CA ILE A 101 -17.59 -9.30 -8.88
C ILE A 101 -16.62 -10.10 -8.01
N ARG A 102 -17.00 -11.32 -7.60
CA ARG A 102 -16.14 -12.19 -6.79
C ARG A 102 -14.81 -12.47 -7.49
N LYS A 103 -14.85 -12.82 -8.77
CA LYS A 103 -13.65 -13.13 -9.55
C LYS A 103 -12.72 -11.91 -9.63
N TYR A 104 -13.28 -10.74 -9.94
CA TYR A 104 -12.52 -9.49 -10.00
C TYR A 104 -11.81 -9.19 -8.67
N TYR A 105 -12.53 -9.27 -7.54
CA TYR A 105 -11.92 -8.98 -6.24
C TYR A 105 -10.86 -10.00 -5.82
N ILE A 106 -11.04 -11.29 -6.15
CA ILE A 106 -10.00 -12.31 -5.92
C ILE A 106 -8.74 -11.96 -6.73
N GLU A 107 -8.88 -11.61 -8.01
CA GLU A 107 -7.76 -11.21 -8.86
C GLU A 107 -7.05 -9.96 -8.31
N GLN A 108 -7.81 -8.93 -7.88
CA GLN A 108 -7.22 -7.74 -7.27
C GLN A 108 -6.50 -8.05 -5.95
N GLU A 109 -7.03 -8.94 -5.13
CA GLU A 109 -6.40 -9.36 -3.87
C GLU A 109 -5.10 -10.15 -4.14
N GLU A 110 -5.08 -11.02 -5.15
CA GLU A 110 -3.88 -11.72 -5.61
C GLU A 110 -2.80 -10.73 -6.09
N LEU A 111 -3.18 -9.77 -6.94
CA LEU A 111 -2.26 -8.73 -7.42
C LEU A 111 -1.69 -7.91 -6.25
N ALA A 112 -2.54 -7.54 -5.28
CA ALA A 112 -2.11 -6.80 -4.10
C ALA A 112 -1.13 -7.61 -3.24
N ARG A 113 -1.36 -8.92 -3.05
CA ARG A 113 -0.42 -9.81 -2.35
C ARG A 113 0.92 -9.89 -3.08
N HIS A 114 0.91 -10.16 -4.38
CA HIS A 114 2.13 -10.23 -5.18
C HIS A 114 2.94 -8.93 -5.16
N LEU A 115 2.27 -7.78 -5.22
CA LEU A 115 2.92 -6.48 -5.12
C LEU A 115 3.60 -6.28 -3.75
N LYS A 116 2.89 -6.63 -2.67
CA LYS A 116 3.41 -6.56 -1.30
C LYS A 116 4.63 -7.45 -1.13
N ASP A 117 4.57 -8.68 -1.62
CA ASP A 117 5.68 -9.65 -1.54
C ASP A 117 6.90 -9.14 -2.33
N GLY A 118 6.69 -8.64 -3.54
CA GLY A 118 7.76 -8.05 -4.36
C GLY A 118 8.39 -6.80 -3.74
N LEU A 119 7.63 -6.01 -2.98
CA LEU A 119 8.17 -4.88 -2.23
C LEU A 119 9.00 -5.36 -1.03
N GLN A 120 8.52 -6.36 -0.29
CA GLN A 120 9.23 -6.91 0.87
C GLN A 120 10.58 -7.51 0.48
N VAL A 121 10.67 -8.20 -0.66
CA VAL A 121 11.94 -8.72 -1.19
C VAL A 121 12.92 -7.58 -1.52
N ARG A 122 12.44 -6.51 -2.15
CA ARG A 122 13.27 -5.34 -2.45
C ARG A 122 13.77 -4.64 -1.18
N ILE A 123 12.90 -4.48 -0.18
CA ILE A 123 13.26 -3.94 1.14
C ILE A 123 14.36 -4.80 1.77
N GLY A 124 14.20 -6.13 1.79
CA GLY A 124 15.19 -7.05 2.36
C GLY A 124 16.56 -6.94 1.67
N LYS A 125 16.58 -6.91 0.32
CA LYS A 125 17.81 -6.75 -0.46
C LYS A 125 18.52 -5.43 -0.16
N LEU A 126 17.77 -4.33 -0.14
CA LEU A 126 18.34 -3.02 0.14
C LEU A 126 18.85 -2.91 1.59
N SER A 127 18.11 -3.48 2.55
CA SER A 127 18.51 -3.51 3.96
C SER A 127 19.83 -4.25 4.16
N ALA A 128 20.00 -5.43 3.53
CA ALA A 128 21.24 -6.18 3.58
C ALA A 128 22.43 -5.43 2.95
N GLN A 129 22.20 -4.71 1.84
CA GLN A 129 23.24 -3.87 1.22
C GLN A 129 23.64 -2.71 2.12
N VAL A 130 22.68 -2.05 2.77
CA VAL A 130 22.94 -0.97 3.72
C VAL A 130 23.75 -1.49 4.90
N GLU A 131 23.42 -2.65 5.43
CA GLU A 131 24.16 -3.27 6.54
C GLU A 131 25.60 -3.60 6.15
N LEU A 132 25.81 -4.21 4.98
CA LEU A 132 27.14 -4.50 4.45
C LEU A 132 27.99 -3.23 4.31
N ILE A 133 27.44 -2.18 3.69
CA ILE A 133 28.14 -0.91 3.52
C ILE A 133 28.49 -0.30 4.89
N THR A 134 27.58 -0.37 5.85
CA THR A 134 27.80 0.14 7.21
C THR A 134 28.96 -0.57 7.90
N GLN A 135 29.05 -1.89 7.75
CA GLN A 135 30.17 -2.69 8.28
C GLN A 135 31.49 -2.32 7.60
N CYS A 136 31.54 -2.28 6.27
CA CYS A 136 32.75 -1.91 5.52
C CYS A 136 33.25 -0.50 5.88
N LEU A 137 32.35 0.47 6.00
CA LEU A 137 32.70 1.84 6.41
C LEU A 137 33.26 1.88 7.83
N SER A 138 32.67 1.11 8.74
CA SER A 138 33.15 1.00 10.13
C SER A 138 34.55 0.38 10.19
N GLU A 139 34.79 -0.69 9.44
CA GLU A 139 36.09 -1.34 9.34
C GLU A 139 37.14 -0.44 8.69
N ALA A 140 36.80 0.23 7.59
CA ALA A 140 37.69 1.19 6.94
C ALA A 140 38.07 2.34 7.90
N GLY A 141 37.11 2.85 8.68
CA GLY A 141 37.36 3.86 9.70
C GLY A 141 38.35 3.39 10.77
N ARG A 142 38.21 2.15 11.26
CA ARG A 142 39.16 1.54 12.21
C ARG A 142 40.53 1.33 11.56
N PHE A 143 40.58 0.79 10.35
CA PHE A 143 41.80 0.52 9.61
C PHE A 143 42.61 1.80 9.41
N LEU A 144 41.98 2.89 8.97
CA LEU A 144 42.65 4.19 8.80
C LEU A 144 43.11 4.78 10.14
N SER A 145 42.33 4.60 11.21
CA SER A 145 42.69 5.10 12.54
C SER A 145 43.91 4.40 13.12
N VAL A 146 44.06 3.09 12.89
CA VAL A 146 45.22 2.31 13.35
C VAL A 146 46.37 2.45 12.36
N ASN A 147 46.17 1.97 11.13
CA ASN A 147 47.24 1.84 10.16
C ASN A 147 47.61 3.16 9.50
N GLY A 148 46.63 4.02 9.22
CA GLY A 148 46.88 5.32 8.61
C GLY A 148 47.60 6.29 9.56
N LYS A 149 47.14 6.38 10.82
CA LYS A 149 47.69 7.34 11.79
C LYS A 149 48.90 6.83 12.57
N GLN A 150 48.98 5.54 12.89
CA GLN A 150 50.02 5.00 13.78
C GLN A 150 51.03 4.15 13.01
N THR A 151 50.56 3.07 12.37
CA THR A 151 51.44 2.08 11.74
C THR A 151 52.24 2.67 10.58
N LYS A 152 51.61 3.40 9.66
CA LYS A 152 52.28 3.95 8.47
C LYS A 152 53.42 4.91 8.82
N PRO A 153 53.24 5.93 9.69
CA PRO A 153 54.35 6.80 10.08
C PRO A 153 55.49 6.04 10.76
N ALA A 154 55.17 5.06 11.63
CA ALA A 154 56.19 4.25 12.29
C ALA A 154 57.02 3.43 11.29
N MET A 155 56.36 2.77 10.34
CA MET A 155 57.05 1.99 9.30
C MET A 155 57.87 2.86 8.34
N LEU A 156 57.40 4.08 8.01
CA LEU A 156 58.18 5.02 7.20
C LEU A 156 59.46 5.44 7.92
N LYS A 157 59.37 5.72 9.23
CA LYS A 157 60.54 6.06 10.04
C LYS A 157 61.56 4.92 10.07
N GLU A 158 61.10 3.70 10.31
CA GLU A 158 61.95 2.50 10.30
C GLU A 158 62.59 2.28 8.93
N LEU A 159 61.84 2.49 7.84
CA LEU A 159 62.37 2.42 6.48
C LEU A 159 63.46 3.47 6.22
N ASP A 160 63.25 4.72 6.65
CA ASP A 160 64.25 5.78 6.51
C ASP A 160 65.54 5.47 7.29
N GLU A 161 65.41 4.88 8.48
CA GLU A 161 66.55 4.41 9.29
C GLU A 161 67.33 3.31 8.55
N LEU A 162 66.65 2.31 8.00
CA LEU A 162 67.27 1.24 7.20
C LEU A 162 67.94 1.76 5.92
N ILE A 163 67.33 2.74 5.22
CA ILE A 163 67.93 3.37 4.05
C ILE A 163 69.23 4.08 4.42
N LYS A 164 69.23 4.80 5.56
CA LYS A 164 70.42 5.50 6.06
C LYS A 164 71.54 4.53 6.45
N GLU A 165 71.21 3.36 7.01
CA GLU A 165 72.20 2.31 7.30
C GLU A 165 72.76 1.68 6.03
N ALA A 166 71.91 1.46 5.01
CA ALA A 166 72.30 0.84 3.75
C ALA A 166 73.10 1.79 2.83
N GLN A 167 72.92 3.11 2.94
CA GLN A 167 73.71 4.11 2.22
C GLN A 167 74.86 4.65 3.11
N PRO A 168 76.10 4.14 2.97
CA PRO A 168 77.23 4.74 3.66
C PRO A 168 77.43 6.18 3.16
N SER A 169 77.30 7.17 4.03
CA SER A 169 77.73 8.52 3.74
C SER A 169 79.26 8.52 3.57
N LEU A 170 79.75 8.95 2.40
CA LEU A 170 81.14 9.36 2.25
C LEU A 170 81.33 10.63 3.10
N ASP A 171 81.94 10.46 4.28
CA ASP A 171 82.36 11.57 5.13
C ASP A 171 83.59 12.20 4.46
N PHE A 172 83.37 13.12 3.53
CA PHE A 172 84.43 14.04 3.11
C PHE A 172 84.65 14.99 4.28
N LYS A 173 85.56 14.63 5.17
CA LYS A 173 86.17 15.63 6.05
C LYS A 173 86.84 16.64 5.14
N ASP A 174 86.28 17.84 5.10
CA ASP A 174 86.97 19.01 4.57
C ASP A 174 88.14 19.30 5.53
N ASP A 175 89.23 18.56 5.38
CA ASP A 175 90.52 18.89 5.98
C ASP A 175 91.06 20.12 5.22
N GLU A 176 91.27 21.22 5.96
CA GLU A 176 91.81 22.52 5.53
C GLU A 176 93.05 22.46 4.63
#